data_AF-A0A5E6Y6B5-F1
#
_entry.id   AF-A0A5E6Y6B5-F1
#
_cell.length_a   1.000
_cell.length_b   1.000
_cell.length_c   1.000
_cell.angle_alpha   90.00
_cell.angle_beta   90.00
_cell.angle_gamma   90.00
#
_symmetry.space_group_name_H-M   'P 1'
#
loop_
_entity.id
_entity.type
_entity.pdbx_description
1 polymer ?
#
loop_
_entity_poly.entity_id
_entity_poly.type
_entity_poly.pdbx_seq_one_letter_code
_entity_poly.pdbx_strand_id
1 'polypeptide(L)'
;MRYQPGLDTLTIFPGVLSSYPNFMFNVPAGQVPAFVDAMENARDSASFENIVERWGIRRSHPQFWAYFHDMSLYIHETEPVEEGVLDMNRYENL
;
A
#
# COMPACT_ATOMS: atom_id res chain seq x y z
N MET A 1 -7.13 -16.14 -2.24
CA MET A 1 -8.35 -15.30 -2.18
C MET A 1 -9.19 -15.54 -3.42
N ARG A 2 -10.51 -15.38 -3.35
CA ARG A 2 -11.43 -15.66 -4.47
C ARG A 2 -11.90 -14.34 -5.07
N TYR A 3 -11.14 -13.82 -6.04
CA TYR A 3 -11.55 -12.69 -6.89
C TYR A 3 -12.93 -12.98 -7.49
N GLN A 4 -13.87 -12.03 -7.36
CA GLN A 4 -15.20 -12.12 -7.96
C GLN A 4 -15.43 -10.93 -8.88
N PRO A 5 -15.36 -11.13 -10.22
CA PRO A 5 -15.58 -10.06 -11.18
C PRO A 5 -16.87 -9.30 -10.89
N GLY A 6 -16.78 -7.98 -10.70
CA GLY A 6 -17.92 -7.08 -10.48
C GLY A 6 -18.45 -6.99 -9.05
N LEU A 7 -17.89 -7.74 -8.10
CA LEU A 7 -18.27 -7.67 -6.67
C LEU A 7 -17.18 -7.07 -5.78
N ASP A 8 -15.99 -6.85 -6.32
CA ASP A 8 -14.90 -6.18 -5.60
C ASP A 8 -15.06 -4.65 -5.69
N THR A 9 -14.78 -3.95 -4.58
CA THR A 9 -14.92 -2.50 -4.46
C THR A 9 -13.61 -1.86 -3.99
N LEU A 10 -13.28 -0.68 -4.52
CA LEU A 10 -12.20 0.17 -3.99
C LEU A 10 -12.79 1.18 -3.00
N THR A 11 -12.20 1.27 -1.81
CA THR A 11 -12.56 2.29 -0.80
C THR A 11 -11.43 3.31 -0.68
N ILE A 12 -11.77 4.59 -0.80
CA ILE A 12 -10.88 5.70 -0.46
C ILE A 12 -11.33 6.21 0.91
N PHE A 13 -10.43 6.19 1.89
CA PHE A 13 -10.73 6.57 3.27
C PHE A 13 -9.76 7.67 3.73
N PRO A 14 -10.24 8.72 4.42
CA PRO A 14 -9.35 9.73 4.99
C PRO A 14 -8.63 9.14 6.21
N GLY A 15 -7.30 9.05 6.16
CA GLY A 15 -6.48 8.50 7.25
C GLY A 15 -5.96 7.09 6.94
N VAL A 16 -5.77 6.27 7.97
CA VAL A 16 -5.15 4.93 7.83
C VAL A 16 -6.12 3.84 8.25
N LEU A 17 -6.49 2.96 7.31
CA LEU A 17 -7.17 1.71 7.61
C LEU A 17 -6.11 0.63 7.87
N SER A 18 -5.87 0.34 9.14
CA SER A 18 -4.72 -0.42 9.65
C SER A 18 -4.88 -1.95 9.66
N SER A 19 -6.02 -2.47 9.21
CA SER A 19 -6.28 -3.92 9.26
C SER A 19 -5.59 -4.65 8.10
N TYR A 20 -4.53 -5.40 8.41
CA TYR A 20 -3.83 -6.31 7.47
C TYR A 20 -3.24 -5.63 6.21
N PRO A 21 -2.28 -4.70 6.35
CA PRO A 21 -1.59 -4.14 5.21
C PRO A 21 -0.89 -5.24 4.39
N ASN A 22 -1.18 -5.29 3.09
CA ASN A 22 -0.64 -6.29 2.17
C ASN A 22 0.55 -5.74 1.36
N PHE A 23 0.52 -4.46 0.99
CA PHE A 23 1.53 -3.81 0.18
C PHE A 23 1.51 -2.28 0.34
N MET A 24 2.67 -1.62 0.28
CA MET A 24 2.79 -0.15 0.28
C MET A 24 3.40 0.34 -1.02
N PHE A 25 2.93 1.51 -1.46
CA PHE A 25 3.55 2.29 -2.51
C PHE A 25 3.92 3.66 -1.96
N ASN A 26 5.11 4.16 -2.30
CA ASN A 26 5.48 5.56 -2.09
C ASN A 26 5.46 6.27 -3.44
N VAL A 27 4.46 7.13 -3.65
CA VAL A 27 4.22 7.81 -4.93
C VAL A 27 4.35 9.31 -4.73
N PRO A 28 5.35 9.97 -5.36
CA PRO A 28 5.41 11.43 -5.38
C PRO A 28 4.12 12.01 -5.98
N ALA A 29 3.57 13.07 -5.38
CA ALA A 29 2.27 13.62 -5.78
C ALA A 29 2.16 13.93 -7.29
N GLY A 30 3.22 14.45 -7.90
CA GLY A 30 3.28 14.73 -9.34
C GLY A 30 3.31 13.49 -10.25
N GLN A 31 3.52 12.30 -9.69
CA GLN A 31 3.52 11.03 -10.42
C GLN A 31 2.23 10.22 -10.24
N VAL A 32 1.28 10.70 -9.42
CA VAL A 32 0.00 10.02 -9.20
C VAL A 32 -0.74 9.69 -10.52
N PRO A 33 -0.83 10.61 -11.52
CA PRO A 33 -1.46 10.26 -12.79
C PRO A 33 -0.79 9.06 -13.48
N ALA A 34 0.54 9.04 -13.54
CA ALA A 34 1.29 7.94 -14.16
C ALA A 34 1.16 6.62 -13.38
N PHE A 35 1.04 6.69 -12.06
CA PHE A 35 0.81 5.53 -11.21
C PHE A 35 -0.58 4.92 -11.46
N VAL A 36 -1.62 5.76 -11.50
CA VAL A 36 -3.00 5.33 -11.81
C VAL A 36 -3.06 4.70 -13.20
N ASP A 37 -2.50 5.38 -14.21
CA ASP A 37 -2.46 4.86 -15.58
C ASP A 37 -1.75 3.49 -15.63
N ALA A 38 -0.63 3.33 -14.93
CA ALA A 38 0.08 2.05 -14.89
C ALA A 38 -0.76 0.95 -14.23
N MET A 39 -1.41 1.25 -13.09
CA MET A 39 -2.27 0.31 -12.36
C MET A 39 -3.48 -0.14 -13.21
N GLU A 40 -4.13 0.76 -13.94
CA GLU A 40 -5.26 0.44 -14.82
C GLU A 40 -4.86 -0.47 -16.01
N ASN A 41 -3.60 -0.38 -16.42
CA ASN A 41 -3.03 -1.15 -17.53
C ASN A 41 -2.30 -2.43 -17.08
N ALA A 42 -2.15 -2.69 -15.79
CA ALA A 42 -1.55 -3.92 -15.27
C ALA A 42 -2.51 -5.11 -15.48
N ARG A 43 -2.26 -5.92 -16.51
CA ARG A 43 -3.09 -7.08 -16.87
C ARG A 43 -2.44 -8.42 -16.54
N ASP A 44 -1.17 -8.41 -16.15
CA ASP A 44 -0.38 -9.59 -15.83
C ASP A 44 0.61 -9.30 -14.69
N SER A 45 1.29 -10.35 -14.23
CA SER A 45 2.27 -10.22 -13.13
C SER A 45 3.45 -9.33 -13.51
N ALA A 46 3.93 -9.41 -14.76
CA ALA A 46 5.08 -8.65 -15.23
C ALA A 46 4.81 -7.14 -15.26
N SER A 47 3.64 -6.73 -15.76
CA SER A 47 3.20 -5.33 -15.72
C SER A 47 3.06 -4.82 -14.29
N PHE A 48 2.55 -5.64 -13.37
CA PHE A 48 2.48 -5.29 -11.95
C PHE A 48 3.88 -5.18 -11.31
N GLU A 49 4.80 -6.09 -11.61
CA GLU A 49 6.19 -6.05 -11.13
C GLU A 49 6.88 -4.73 -11.50
N ASN A 50 6.66 -4.21 -12.71
CA ASN A 50 7.20 -2.91 -13.13
C ASN A 50 6.67 -1.73 -12.28
N ILE A 51 5.41 -1.80 -11.85
CA ILE A 51 4.82 -0.80 -10.93
C ILE A 51 5.50 -0.88 -9.58
N VAL A 52 5.67 -2.11 -9.08
CA VAL A 52 6.33 -2.36 -7.79
C VAL A 52 7.79 -1.92 -7.81
N GLU A 53 8.54 -2.16 -8.89
CA GLU A 53 9.91 -1.68 -9.04
C GLU A 53 9.99 -0.14 -8.98
N ARG A 54 9.00 0.54 -9.54
CA ARG A 54 9.02 2.00 -9.64
C ARG A 54 8.53 2.72 -8.38
N TRP A 55 7.51 2.18 -7.70
CA TRP A 55 6.84 2.85 -6.58
C TRP A 55 6.65 1.97 -5.34
N GLY A 56 6.83 0.66 -5.45
CA GLY A 56 6.55 -0.28 -4.37
C GLY A 56 7.62 -0.27 -3.28
N ILE A 57 7.19 -0.43 -2.03
CA ILE A 57 8.06 -0.58 -0.88
C ILE A 57 8.12 -2.07 -0.49
N ARG A 58 9.12 -2.79 -1.01
CA ARG A 58 9.37 -4.20 -0.69
C ARG A 58 9.96 -4.34 0.71
N ARG A 59 9.85 -5.52 1.34
CA ARG A 59 10.45 -5.76 2.68
C ARG A 59 11.96 -5.57 2.69
N SER A 60 12.61 -5.80 1.54
CA SER A 60 14.05 -5.58 1.34
C SER A 60 14.44 -4.10 1.18
N HIS A 61 13.49 -3.18 1.12
CA HIS A 61 13.77 -1.76 0.95
C HIS A 61 14.56 -1.23 2.16
N PRO A 62 15.67 -0.49 1.98
CA PRO A 62 16.52 -0.04 3.08
C PRO A 62 15.80 0.87 4.09
N GLN A 63 14.77 1.58 3.63
CA GLN A 63 13.93 2.45 4.47
C GLN A 63 12.56 1.84 4.79
N PHE A 64 12.38 0.52 4.63
CA PHE A 64 11.10 -0.16 4.84
C PHE A 64 10.43 0.23 6.17
N TRP A 65 11.16 0.14 7.28
CA TRP A 65 10.65 0.46 8.62
C TRP A 65 10.25 1.92 8.77
N ALA A 66 10.94 2.85 8.10
CA ALA A 66 10.57 4.26 8.16
C ALA A 66 9.18 4.47 7.55
N TYR A 67 8.93 3.92 6.36
CA TYR A 67 7.61 4.00 5.72
C TYR A 67 6.52 3.24 6.49
N PHE A 68 6.84 2.05 7.00
CA PHE A 68 5.88 1.25 7.75
C PHE A 68 5.45 1.92 9.05
N HIS A 69 6.40 2.50 9.80
CA HIS A 69 6.11 3.18 11.06
C HIS A 69 5.49 4.57 10.88
N ASP A 70 5.69 5.22 9.73
CA ASP A 70 5.05 6.50 9.42
C ASP A 70 3.52 6.42 9.54
N MET A 71 2.92 5.30 9.11
CA MET A 71 1.49 5.05 9.29
C MET A 71 1.08 4.96 10.76
N SER A 72 1.87 4.29 11.61
CA SER A 72 1.60 4.20 13.05
C SER A 72 1.76 5.57 13.73
N LEU A 73 2.77 6.35 13.33
CA LEU A 73 2.98 7.71 13.84
C LEU A 73 1.80 8.63 13.46
N TYR A 74 1.32 8.55 12.23
CA TYR A 74 0.14 9.30 11.80
C TYR A 74 -1.10 8.97 12.64
N ILE A 75 -1.36 7.68 12.90
CA ILE A 75 -2.48 7.27 13.77
C ILE A 75 -2.27 7.81 15.18
N HIS A 76 -1.07 7.72 15.74
CA HIS A 76 -0.76 8.27 17.05
C HIS A 76 -1.05 9.79 17.14
N GLU A 77 -0.71 10.53 16.08
CA GLU A 77 -0.90 11.99 16.04
C GLU A 77 -2.37 12.40 15.82
N THR A 78 -3.15 11.60 15.10
CA THR A 78 -4.50 11.98 14.65
C THR A 78 -5.65 11.25 15.36
N GLU A 79 -5.43 9.98 15.73
CA GLU A 79 -6.43 9.06 16.30
C GLU A 79 -5.83 8.18 17.42
N PRO A 80 -5.23 8.74 18.49
CA PRO A 80 -4.44 7.99 19.48
C PRO A 80 -5.23 6.92 20.26
N VAL A 81 -6.56 7.02 20.31
CA VAL A 81 -7.41 6.00 20.97
C VAL A 81 -7.47 4.70 20.16
N GLU A 82 -7.37 4.81 18.83
CA GLU A 82 -7.38 3.68 17.89
C GLU A 82 -5.96 3.15 17.61
N GLU A 83 -4.95 3.65 18.35
CA GLU A 83 -3.56 3.25 18.18
C GLU A 83 -3.37 1.77 18.54
N GLY A 84 -3.08 0.96 17.53
CA GLY A 84 -2.69 -0.43 17.63
C GLY A 84 -1.40 -0.70 16.85
N VAL A 85 -0.76 -1.84 17.13
CA VAL A 85 0.43 -2.27 16.38
C VAL A 85 -0.02 -2.90 15.06
N LEU A 86 0.49 -2.39 13.94
CA LEU A 86 0.26 -2.97 12.61
C LEU A 86 0.89 -4.37 12.52
N ASP A 87 0.07 -5.39 12.26
CA ASP A 87 0.57 -6.74 12.03
C ASP A 87 1.12 -6.91 10.61
N MET A 88 2.42 -7.19 10.52
CA MET A 88 3.16 -7.39 9.27
C MET A 88 3.05 -8.83 8.71
N ASN A 89 2.36 -9.75 9.39
CA ASN A 89 2.29 -11.16 8.98
C ASN A 89 1.77 -11.38 7.55
N ARG A 90 1.02 -10.43 6.97
CA ARG A 90 0.47 -10.50 5.61
C ARG A 90 1.16 -9.60 4.59
N TYR A 91 2.23 -8.90 4.99
CA TYR A 91 2.91 -7.98 4.09
C TYR A 91 3.70 -8.75 3.02
N GLU A 92 3.48 -8.51 1.74
CA GLU A 92 4.16 -9.30 0.70
C GLU A 92 5.61 -8.85 0.46
N ASN A 93 6.46 -9.79 0.04
CA ASN A 93 7.79 -9.51 -0.49
C ASN A 93 7.87 -10.07 -1.89
N LEU A 94 7.14 -9.39 -2.79
CA LEU A 94 7.25 -9.59 -4.23
C LEU A 94 8.67 -9.25 -4.67
#